data_AF-A0A925ML91-F1
#
_entry.id   AF-A0A925ML91-F1
#
_cell.length_a   1.000
_cell.length_b   1.000
_cell.length_c   1.000
_cell.angle_alpha   90.00
_cell.angle_beta   90.00
_cell.angle_gamma   90.00
#
_symmetry.space_group_name_H-M   'P 1'
#
loop_
_entity.id
_entity.type
_entity.pdbx_description
1 polymer ?
#
loop_
_entity_poly.entity_id
_entity_poly.type
_entity_poly.pdbx_seq_one_letter_code
_entity_poly.pdbx_strand_id
1 'polypeptide(L)'
;MEKTSKPAGGIKPKPWYRKIYDFLSGFHLATTSLILLMILTWLATLEQVDNGLYPTLNKYFSWKALYLIPEIKGKMVPIILPGGYYVSALLLVNMILGGIIRIRKGWRQFGNLVSHFGIVFMLLAGGVAHHFSERGNMAVGEGESSDTAEDYFEYVVEVAEVKEGRQGEIHVIRGKFLKDLTGGKSRSFEFKGLPFSLEISGYLRNAQTVSSNENAPANHELTTDGYYLFEKQDEKEAEMDLAGCYAIAVFEGGEKSAPFILAGASFHPFTVRVDDRLFTVDMRKRLWPMGFAVK
;
A
#
# COMPACT_ATOMS: atom_id res chain seq x y z
N MET A 1 62.89 -10.03 -51.40
CA MET A 1 62.37 -9.99 -50.02
C MET A 1 61.77 -8.61 -49.82
N GLU A 2 60.45 -8.46 -49.85
CA GLU A 2 59.78 -7.37 -49.11
C GLU A 2 58.29 -7.73 -48.98
N LYS A 3 57.90 -8.28 -47.83
CA LYS A 3 56.49 -8.42 -47.45
C LYS A 3 56.07 -7.08 -46.86
N THR A 4 55.29 -6.31 -47.62
CA THR A 4 54.59 -5.15 -47.08
C THR A 4 53.55 -5.61 -46.05
N SER A 5 53.88 -5.49 -44.77
CA SER A 5 52.95 -5.71 -43.66
C SER A 5 51.95 -4.55 -43.61
N LYS A 6 50.68 -4.85 -43.88
CA LYS A 6 49.58 -3.92 -43.56
C LYS A 6 49.61 -3.66 -42.04
N PRO A 7 49.57 -2.40 -41.57
CA PRO A 7 49.49 -2.14 -40.14
C PRO A 7 48.18 -2.72 -39.61
N ALA A 8 48.28 -3.53 -38.56
CA ALA A 8 47.13 -4.03 -37.82
C ALA A 8 46.32 -2.83 -37.32
N GLY A 9 45.14 -2.62 -37.88
CA GLY A 9 44.22 -1.59 -37.44
C GLY A 9 43.88 -1.82 -35.97
N GLY A 10 44.45 -0.99 -35.09
CA GLY A 10 44.17 -1.03 -33.67
C GLY A 10 42.67 -0.92 -33.42
N ILE A 11 42.10 -1.90 -32.72
CA ILE A 11 40.69 -1.92 -32.34
C ILE A 11 40.46 -0.70 -31.45
N LYS A 12 39.86 0.37 -32.00
CA LYS A 12 39.49 1.55 -31.21
C LYS A 12 38.57 1.08 -30.07
N PRO A 13 38.86 1.44 -28.81
CA PRO A 13 38.05 1.03 -27.68
C PRO A 13 36.60 1.50 -27.88
N LYS A 14 35.64 0.60 -27.71
CA LYS A 14 34.22 0.95 -27.82
C LYS A 14 33.91 2.10 -26.85
N PRO A 15 33.16 3.13 -27.29
CA PRO A 15 32.75 4.21 -26.42
C PRO A 15 31.83 3.70 -25.30
N TRP A 16 31.82 4.41 -24.16
CA TRP A 16 31.18 3.95 -22.91
C TRP A 16 29.68 3.63 -23.06
N TYR A 17 28.93 4.40 -23.84
CA TYR A 17 27.51 4.18 -24.09
C TYR A 17 27.22 2.86 -24.82
N ARG A 18 28.12 2.42 -25.73
CA ARG A 18 27.99 1.11 -26.39
C ARG A 18 28.21 -0.03 -25.41
N LYS A 19 29.10 0.11 -24.44
CA LYS A 19 29.31 -0.90 -23.40
C LYS A 19 28.08 -1.07 -22.52
N ILE A 20 27.45 0.04 -22.12
CA ILE A 20 26.20 0.03 -21.36
C ILE A 20 25.08 -0.61 -22.16
N TYR A 21 24.92 -0.23 -23.43
CA TYR A 21 23.92 -0.85 -24.31
C TYR A 21 24.16 -2.36 -24.50
N ASP A 22 25.40 -2.77 -24.74
CA ASP A 22 25.77 -4.18 -24.92
C ASP A 22 25.47 -5.01 -23.65
N PHE A 23 25.70 -4.44 -22.47
CA PHE A 23 25.36 -5.03 -21.18
C PHE A 23 23.84 -5.11 -20.96
N LEU A 24 23.14 -3.97 -21.09
CA LEU A 24 21.69 -3.88 -20.86
C LEU A 24 20.88 -4.69 -21.88
N SER A 25 21.39 -4.92 -23.09
CA SER A 25 20.75 -5.76 -24.11
C SER A 25 21.27 -7.21 -24.12
N GLY A 26 22.07 -7.60 -23.12
CA GLY A 26 22.70 -8.91 -23.06
C GLY A 26 21.76 -10.02 -22.56
N PHE A 27 21.92 -11.22 -23.10
CA PHE A 27 21.17 -12.41 -22.66
C PHE A 27 21.49 -12.82 -21.21
N HIS A 28 22.73 -12.58 -20.74
CA HIS A 28 23.11 -12.87 -19.35
C HIS A 28 22.26 -12.06 -18.36
N LEU A 29 22.06 -10.77 -18.63
CA LEU A 29 21.22 -9.93 -17.78
C LEU A 29 19.77 -10.45 -17.74
N ALA A 30 19.20 -10.82 -18.89
CA ALA A 30 17.86 -11.41 -18.97
C ALA A 30 17.73 -12.65 -18.07
N THR A 31 18.66 -13.60 -18.23
CA THR A 31 18.64 -14.88 -17.52
C THR A 31 18.87 -14.68 -16.03
N THR A 32 19.81 -13.83 -15.62
CA THR A 32 20.03 -13.51 -14.21
C THR A 32 18.81 -12.85 -13.58
N SER A 33 18.16 -11.90 -14.27
CA SER A 33 16.93 -11.27 -13.79
C SER A 33 15.80 -12.29 -13.62
N LEU A 34 15.61 -13.21 -14.57
CA LEU A 34 14.57 -14.24 -14.48
C LEU A 34 14.81 -15.22 -13.32
N ILE A 35 16.05 -15.68 -13.14
CA ILE A 35 16.41 -16.55 -12.01
C ILE A 35 16.19 -15.82 -10.68
N LEU A 36 16.55 -14.54 -10.62
CA LEU A 36 16.37 -13.73 -9.42
C LEU A 36 14.89 -13.50 -9.12
N LEU A 37 14.05 -13.23 -10.12
CA LEU A 37 12.60 -13.14 -9.95
C LEU A 37 11.98 -14.46 -9.52
N MET A 38 12.48 -15.60 -10.02
CA MET A 38 12.06 -16.92 -9.56
C MET A 38 12.38 -17.11 -8.08
N ILE A 39 13.61 -16.79 -7.65
CA ILE A 39 14.04 -16.90 -6.24
C ILE A 39 13.20 -15.96 -5.35
N LEU A 40 13.02 -14.70 -5.77
CA LEU A 40 12.22 -13.73 -5.04
C LEU A 40 10.77 -14.18 -4.88
N THR A 41 10.16 -14.67 -5.97
CA THR A 41 8.77 -15.15 -5.94
C THR A 41 8.64 -16.38 -5.04
N TRP A 42 9.57 -17.32 -5.13
CA TRP A 42 9.56 -18.52 -4.29
C TRP A 42 9.73 -18.18 -2.81
N LEU A 43 10.70 -17.32 -2.46
CA LEU A 43 10.90 -16.87 -1.08
C LEU A 43 9.70 -16.07 -0.56
N ALA A 44 9.09 -15.23 -1.39
CA ALA A 44 7.86 -14.54 -1.05
C ALA A 44 6.75 -15.55 -0.72
N THR A 45 6.57 -16.61 -1.53
CA THR A 45 5.54 -17.62 -1.22
C THR A 45 5.80 -18.38 0.07
N LEU A 46 7.06 -18.60 0.46
CA LEU A 46 7.39 -19.20 1.75
C LEU A 46 7.08 -18.26 2.91
N GLU A 47 7.46 -16.98 2.80
CA GLU A 47 7.22 -15.98 3.84
C GLU A 47 5.72 -15.60 3.97
N GLN A 48 4.98 -15.61 2.86
CA GLN A 48 3.53 -15.35 2.82
C GLN A 48 2.74 -16.30 3.71
N VAL A 49 3.23 -17.54 3.93
CA VAL A 49 2.57 -18.50 4.82
C VAL A 49 2.51 -17.98 6.26
N ASP A 50 3.53 -17.25 6.70
CA ASP A 50 3.64 -16.76 8.06
C ASP A 50 3.10 -15.31 8.18
N ASN A 51 3.42 -14.45 7.21
CA ASN A 51 3.17 -13.00 7.28
C ASN A 51 1.96 -12.51 6.46
N GLY A 52 1.30 -13.38 5.70
CA GLY A 52 0.16 -13.00 4.86
C GLY A 52 0.55 -12.37 3.52
N LEU A 53 -0.43 -12.20 2.64
CA LEU A 53 -0.19 -11.77 1.25
C LEU A 53 0.27 -10.31 1.17
N TYR A 54 -0.45 -9.40 1.81
CA TYR A 54 -0.21 -7.96 1.67
C TYR A 54 1.15 -7.52 2.26
N PRO A 55 1.55 -7.93 3.48
CA PRO A 55 2.86 -7.58 4.03
C PRO A 55 4.01 -8.14 3.19
N THR A 56 3.90 -9.38 2.73
CA THR A 56 4.93 -10.01 1.89
C THR A 56 5.04 -9.32 0.52
N LEU A 57 3.94 -8.98 -0.14
CA LEU A 57 4.00 -8.23 -1.40
C LEU A 57 4.66 -6.86 -1.20
N ASN A 58 4.35 -6.16 -0.10
CA ASN A 58 4.99 -4.89 0.21
C ASN A 58 6.50 -5.02 0.45
N LYS A 59 6.93 -6.10 1.12
CA LYS A 59 8.35 -6.37 1.38
C LYS A 59 9.11 -6.76 0.10
N TYR A 60 8.51 -7.58 -0.76
CA TYR A 60 9.20 -8.15 -1.92
C TYR A 60 9.07 -7.36 -3.22
N PHE A 61 7.90 -6.79 -3.49
CA PHE A 61 7.56 -6.26 -4.81
C PHE A 61 7.13 -4.79 -4.80
N SER A 62 7.11 -4.13 -3.63
CA SER A 62 6.86 -2.69 -3.57
C SER A 62 8.01 -1.90 -4.17
N TRP A 63 7.67 -0.79 -4.85
CA TRP A 63 8.65 0.18 -5.31
C TRP A 63 9.47 0.79 -4.15
N LYS A 64 8.96 0.77 -2.92
CA LYS A 64 9.68 1.26 -1.73
C LYS A 64 10.79 0.30 -1.25
N ALA A 65 10.72 -0.97 -1.63
CA ALA A 65 11.68 -1.98 -1.23
C ALA A 65 12.88 -1.99 -2.19
N LEU A 66 13.91 -1.19 -1.91
CA LEU A 66 15.16 -1.22 -2.70
C LEU A 66 15.90 -2.55 -2.53
N TYR A 67 15.93 -3.03 -1.30
CA TYR A 67 16.48 -4.33 -0.91
C TYR A 67 15.61 -4.91 0.20
N LEU A 68 15.73 -6.22 0.41
CA LEU A 68 15.03 -6.96 1.45
C LEU A 68 15.90 -8.08 2.01
N ILE A 69 15.52 -8.54 3.19
CA ILE A 69 16.07 -9.72 3.85
C ILE A 69 14.93 -10.72 4.03
N PRO A 70 14.99 -11.90 3.38
CA PRO A 70 13.94 -12.91 3.49
C PRO A 70 13.81 -13.43 4.92
N GLU A 71 12.58 -13.80 5.29
CA GLU A 71 12.29 -14.44 6.56
C GLU A 71 11.56 -15.76 6.32
N ILE A 72 12.04 -16.83 6.94
CA ILE A 72 11.44 -18.17 6.80
C ILE A 72 11.21 -18.72 8.20
N LYS A 73 9.95 -19.02 8.56
CA LYS A 73 9.58 -19.55 9.88
C LYS A 73 10.04 -18.64 11.03
N GLY A 74 9.85 -17.34 10.89
CA GLY A 74 10.25 -16.36 11.92
C GLY A 74 11.75 -16.13 12.05
N LYS A 75 12.59 -16.67 11.14
CA LYS A 75 14.04 -16.50 11.17
C LYS A 75 14.52 -15.76 9.93
N MET A 76 15.25 -14.67 10.16
CA MET A 76 15.89 -13.92 9.08
C MET A 76 16.98 -14.76 8.41
N VAL A 77 16.87 -14.91 7.10
CA VAL A 77 17.91 -15.51 6.27
C VAL A 77 18.90 -14.39 5.92
N PRO A 78 20.20 -14.49 6.28
CA PRO A 78 21.16 -13.39 6.14
C PRO A 78 21.64 -13.21 4.69
N ILE A 79 20.70 -13.05 3.77
CA ILE A 79 20.93 -12.81 2.34
C ILE A 79 20.18 -11.52 1.98
N ILE A 80 20.92 -10.52 1.51
CA ILE A 80 20.33 -9.28 1.01
C ILE A 80 19.97 -9.49 -0.46
N LEU A 81 18.69 -9.38 -0.78
CA LEU A 81 18.17 -9.46 -2.15
C LEU A 81 17.67 -8.09 -2.60
N PRO A 82 17.79 -7.73 -3.88
CA PRO A 82 17.15 -6.53 -4.40
C PRO A 82 15.63 -6.71 -4.45
N GLY A 83 14.88 -5.62 -4.36
CA GLY A 83 13.43 -5.66 -4.50
C GLY A 83 12.98 -6.10 -5.89
N GLY A 84 11.95 -6.94 -5.95
CA GLY A 84 11.40 -7.49 -7.18
C GLY A 84 10.89 -6.44 -8.15
N TYR A 85 10.43 -5.28 -7.66
CA TYR A 85 10.07 -4.13 -8.52
C TYR A 85 11.24 -3.71 -9.42
N TYR A 86 12.42 -3.55 -8.83
CA TYR A 86 13.62 -3.11 -9.54
C TYR A 86 14.18 -4.18 -10.47
N VAL A 87 14.10 -5.45 -10.08
CA VAL A 87 14.49 -6.58 -10.96
C VAL A 87 13.56 -6.65 -12.16
N SER A 88 12.25 -6.48 -11.97
CA SER A 88 11.25 -6.40 -13.05
C SER A 88 11.48 -5.20 -13.96
N ALA A 89 11.79 -4.02 -13.41
CA ALA A 89 12.12 -2.83 -14.20
C ALA A 89 13.40 -3.02 -15.03
N LEU A 90 14.43 -3.66 -14.46
CA LEU A 90 15.68 -3.98 -15.15
C LEU A 90 15.44 -5.00 -16.27
N LEU A 91 14.61 -6.02 -16.02
CA LEU A 91 14.20 -6.99 -17.03
C LEU A 91 13.42 -6.32 -18.17
N LEU A 92 12.52 -5.39 -17.86
CA LEU A 92 11.77 -4.63 -18.85
C LEU A 92 12.71 -3.86 -19.79
N VAL A 93 13.67 -3.12 -19.23
CA VAL A 93 14.68 -2.40 -20.03
C VAL A 93 15.49 -3.37 -20.89
N ASN A 94 15.89 -4.51 -20.33
CA ASN A 94 16.61 -5.54 -21.07
C ASN A 94 15.79 -6.15 -22.21
N MET A 95 14.51 -6.45 -21.99
CA MET A 95 13.63 -7.01 -23.02
C MET A 95 13.34 -6.00 -24.14
N ILE A 96 13.23 -4.71 -23.83
CA ILE A 96 13.09 -3.67 -24.85
C ILE A 96 14.37 -3.58 -25.70
N LEU A 97 15.54 -3.46 -25.07
CA LEU A 97 16.80 -3.29 -25.79
C LEU A 97 17.24 -4.56 -26.51
N GLY A 98 17.23 -5.71 -25.83
CA GLY A 98 17.66 -7.01 -26.35
C GLY A 98 16.58 -7.71 -27.18
N GLY A 99 15.41 -7.90 -26.58
CA GLY A 99 14.30 -8.68 -27.14
C GLY A 99 13.54 -7.99 -28.27
N ILE A 100 13.50 -6.65 -28.28
CA ILE A 100 12.82 -5.88 -29.33
C ILE A 100 13.82 -5.17 -30.24
N ILE A 101 14.77 -4.39 -29.73
CA ILE A 101 15.60 -3.52 -30.59
C ILE A 101 16.75 -4.31 -31.24
N ARG A 102 17.51 -5.09 -30.46
CA ARG A 102 18.71 -5.81 -30.93
C ARG A 102 18.40 -7.04 -31.77
N ILE A 103 17.25 -7.68 -31.57
CA ILE A 103 16.89 -8.91 -32.29
C ILE A 103 16.86 -8.67 -33.81
N ARG A 104 17.36 -9.64 -34.58
CA ARG A 104 17.36 -9.57 -36.04
C ARG A 104 15.92 -9.52 -36.55
N LYS A 105 15.61 -8.48 -37.33
CA LYS A 105 14.29 -8.33 -37.97
C LYS A 105 14.18 -9.27 -39.16
N GLY A 106 13.03 -9.92 -39.30
CA GLY A 106 12.72 -10.82 -40.40
C GLY A 106 11.59 -11.78 -40.07
N TRP A 107 10.95 -12.32 -41.11
CA TRP A 107 9.76 -13.19 -40.98
C TRP A 107 10.00 -14.43 -40.11
N ARG A 108 11.22 -14.98 -40.16
CA ARG A 108 11.64 -16.14 -39.35
C ARG A 108 11.71 -15.85 -37.85
N GLN A 109 11.82 -14.59 -37.44
CA GLN A 109 11.92 -14.16 -36.05
C GLN A 109 10.61 -13.55 -35.54
N PHE A 110 9.55 -13.59 -36.34
CA PHE A 110 8.26 -12.99 -35.99
C PHE A 110 7.71 -13.58 -34.68
N GLY A 111 7.70 -14.91 -34.54
CA GLY A 111 7.26 -15.58 -33.31
C GLY A 111 8.06 -15.13 -32.08
N ASN A 112 9.40 -15.06 -32.20
CA ASN A 112 10.25 -14.58 -31.11
C ASN A 112 9.93 -13.14 -30.75
N LEU A 113 9.75 -12.26 -31.73
CA LEU A 113 9.42 -10.85 -31.49
C LEU A 113 8.06 -10.71 -30.78
N VAL A 114 7.06 -11.50 -31.19
CA VAL A 114 5.74 -11.54 -30.55
C VAL A 114 5.86 -11.98 -29.09
N SER A 115 6.62 -13.04 -28.80
CA SER A 115 6.82 -13.50 -27.41
C SER A 115 7.49 -12.45 -26.53
N HIS A 116 8.55 -11.80 -27.02
CA HIS A 116 9.24 -10.75 -26.25
C HIS A 116 8.35 -9.52 -26.06
N PHE A 117 7.56 -9.16 -27.07
CA PHE A 117 6.56 -8.11 -26.94
C PHE A 117 5.51 -8.46 -25.88
N GLY A 118 5.03 -9.71 -25.84
CA GLY A 118 4.11 -10.18 -24.79
C GLY A 118 4.68 -10.00 -23.39
N ILE A 119 5.94 -10.38 -23.17
CA ILE A 119 6.62 -10.19 -21.87
C ILE A 119 6.72 -8.70 -21.52
N VAL A 120 7.15 -7.86 -22.46
CA VAL A 120 7.25 -6.40 -22.25
C VAL A 120 5.88 -5.81 -21.92
N PHE A 121 4.84 -6.23 -22.65
CA PHE A 121 3.47 -5.78 -22.42
C PHE A 121 2.97 -6.20 -21.03
N MET A 122 3.19 -7.45 -20.61
CA MET A 122 2.80 -7.92 -19.27
C MET A 122 3.50 -7.15 -18.16
N LEU A 123 4.81 -6.89 -18.29
CA LEU A 123 5.56 -6.11 -17.30
C LEU A 123 5.08 -4.65 -17.23
N LEU A 124 4.79 -4.02 -18.37
CA LEU A 124 4.23 -2.67 -18.42
C LEU A 124 2.83 -2.62 -17.79
N ALA A 125 1.93 -3.53 -18.18
CA ALA A 125 0.58 -3.62 -17.63
C ALA A 125 0.61 -3.86 -16.12
N GLY A 126 1.50 -4.75 -15.65
CA GLY A 126 1.72 -4.98 -14.22
C GLY A 126 2.23 -3.74 -13.48
N GLY A 127 3.17 -3.00 -14.07
CA GLY A 127 3.66 -1.74 -13.49
C GLY A 127 2.61 -0.64 -13.42
N VAL A 128 1.79 -0.49 -14.47
CA VAL A 128 0.64 0.42 -14.48
C VAL A 128 -0.37 0.02 -13.41
N ALA A 129 -0.76 -1.25 -13.36
CA ALA A 129 -1.68 -1.74 -12.34
C ALA A 129 -1.13 -1.53 -10.92
N HIS A 130 0.17 -1.75 -10.70
CA HIS A 130 0.80 -1.55 -9.38
C HIS A 130 0.74 -0.09 -8.90
N HIS A 131 0.79 0.89 -9.80
CA HIS A 131 0.79 2.31 -9.41
C HIS A 131 -0.60 2.96 -9.42
N PHE A 132 -1.51 2.47 -10.25
CA PHE A 132 -2.78 3.14 -10.53
C PHE A 132 -4.03 2.32 -10.18
N SER A 133 -3.91 1.05 -9.80
CA SER A 133 -5.07 0.25 -9.39
C SER A 133 -5.53 0.66 -8.00
N GLU A 134 -6.81 1.03 -7.88
CA GLU A 134 -7.55 0.99 -6.62
C GLU A 134 -8.28 -0.36 -6.53
N ARG A 135 -8.35 -0.93 -5.32
CA ARG A 135 -8.97 -2.23 -5.06
C ARG A 135 -9.76 -2.15 -3.77
N GLY A 136 -10.91 -2.81 -3.77
CA GLY A 136 -11.81 -2.88 -2.64
C GLY A 136 -12.79 -4.02 -2.79
N ASN A 137 -13.59 -4.25 -1.75
CA ASN A 137 -14.75 -5.11 -1.79
C ASN A 137 -16.03 -4.28 -1.94
N MET A 138 -17.07 -4.91 -2.47
CA MET A 138 -18.43 -4.36 -2.47
C MET A 138 -19.33 -5.49 -1.99
N ALA A 139 -19.89 -5.33 -0.79
CA ALA A 139 -20.87 -6.26 -0.27
C ALA A 139 -22.26 -5.88 -0.83
N VAL A 140 -22.96 -6.86 -1.41
CA VAL A 140 -24.32 -6.70 -1.92
C VAL A 140 -25.15 -7.86 -1.39
N GLY A 141 -26.19 -7.55 -0.60
CA GLY A 141 -27.13 -8.56 -0.11
C GLY A 141 -28.09 -9.04 -1.21
N GLU A 142 -28.74 -10.17 -0.98
CA GLU A 142 -29.75 -10.69 -1.91
C GLU A 142 -30.92 -9.69 -2.06
N GLY A 143 -31.15 -9.21 -3.28
CA GLY A 143 -32.19 -8.23 -3.60
C GLY A 143 -31.79 -6.77 -3.35
N GLU A 144 -30.57 -6.52 -2.88
CA GLU A 144 -30.04 -5.17 -2.68
C GLU A 144 -29.25 -4.68 -3.91
N SER A 145 -28.89 -3.40 -3.90
CA SER A 145 -27.95 -2.84 -4.86
C SER A 145 -26.98 -1.92 -4.15
N SER A 146 -25.71 -1.99 -4.51
CA SER A 146 -24.67 -1.10 -4.01
C SER A 146 -23.88 -0.51 -5.15
N ASP A 147 -23.56 0.77 -5.04
CA ASP A 147 -22.64 1.48 -5.92
C ASP A 147 -21.36 1.88 -5.18
N THR A 148 -21.17 1.45 -3.94
CA THR A 148 -20.08 1.90 -3.09
C THR A 148 -19.13 0.76 -2.79
N ALA A 149 -17.85 0.96 -3.10
CA ALA A 149 -16.79 0.03 -2.77
C ALA A 149 -16.03 0.49 -1.52
N GLU A 150 -15.55 -0.47 -0.75
CA GLU A 150 -14.83 -0.28 0.50
C GLU A 150 -13.37 -0.72 0.36
N ASP A 151 -12.45 0.07 0.90
CA ASP A 151 -11.01 -0.18 0.83
C ASP A 151 -10.64 -1.37 1.70
N TYR A 152 -9.77 -2.24 1.21
CA TYR A 152 -9.34 -3.40 1.97
C TYR A 152 -8.60 -3.03 3.27
N PHE A 153 -7.81 -1.94 3.27
CA PHE A 153 -6.81 -1.68 4.30
C PHE A 153 -6.84 -0.26 4.88
N GLU A 154 -7.30 0.75 4.12
CA GLU A 154 -7.26 2.13 4.60
C GLU A 154 -8.47 2.47 5.47
N TYR A 155 -8.22 2.64 6.77
CA TYR A 155 -9.16 3.31 7.67
C TYR A 155 -9.06 4.83 7.55
N VAL A 156 -10.22 5.46 7.61
CA VAL A 156 -10.41 6.91 7.57
C VAL A 156 -11.27 7.34 8.76
N VAL A 157 -11.13 8.60 9.16
CA VAL A 157 -12.07 9.23 10.08
C VAL A 157 -13.02 10.11 9.26
N GLU A 158 -14.32 9.84 9.39
CA GLU A 158 -15.38 10.57 8.70
C GLU A 158 -16.13 11.45 9.68
N VAL A 159 -16.38 12.69 9.29
CA VAL A 159 -17.19 13.65 10.06
C VAL A 159 -18.30 14.16 9.17
N ALA A 160 -19.55 14.04 9.63
CA ALA A 160 -20.70 14.53 8.91
C ALA A 160 -21.71 15.18 9.86
N GLU A 161 -22.34 16.26 9.40
CA GLU A 161 -23.51 16.83 10.08
C GLU A 161 -24.75 16.01 9.73
N VAL A 162 -25.56 15.66 10.73
CA VAL A 162 -26.82 14.94 10.54
C VAL A 162 -27.97 15.93 10.55
N LYS A 163 -28.70 16.02 9.45
CA LYS A 163 -29.92 16.83 9.31
C LYS A 163 -31.08 15.93 8.94
N GLU A 164 -32.18 16.02 9.69
CA GLU A 164 -33.40 15.22 9.44
C GLU A 164 -33.14 13.71 9.31
N GLY A 165 -32.18 13.19 10.10
CA GLY A 165 -31.81 11.77 10.09
C GLY A 165 -30.94 11.34 8.91
N ARG A 166 -30.45 12.27 8.07
CA ARG A 166 -29.50 11.98 6.98
C ARG A 166 -28.18 12.69 7.21
N GLN A 167 -27.08 11.99 6.89
CA GLN A 167 -25.77 12.61 6.85
C GLN A 167 -25.70 13.59 5.65
N GLY A 168 -25.19 14.79 5.92
CA GLY A 168 -24.89 15.81 4.92
C GLY A 168 -23.55 15.57 4.23
N GLU A 169 -22.78 16.64 4.03
CA GLU A 169 -21.42 16.55 3.50
C GLU A 169 -20.52 15.75 4.44
N ILE A 170 -19.81 14.76 3.89
CA ILE A 170 -18.87 13.91 4.63
C ILE A 170 -17.46 14.46 4.45
N HIS A 171 -16.86 14.88 5.55
CA HIS A 171 -15.45 15.26 5.61
C HIS A 171 -14.61 14.04 5.98
N VAL A 172 -13.59 13.74 5.17
CA VAL A 172 -12.78 12.52 5.32
C VAL A 172 -11.34 12.86 5.67
N ILE A 173 -10.86 12.39 6.82
CA ILE A 173 -9.44 12.38 7.18
C ILE A 173 -8.84 11.06 6.72
N ARG A 174 -7.99 11.12 5.69
CA ARG A 174 -7.32 9.94 5.11
C ARG A 174 -6.34 9.31 6.11
N GLY A 175 -6.27 7.98 6.13
CA GLY A 175 -5.39 7.21 7.02
C GLY A 175 -3.90 7.57 6.89
N LYS A 176 -3.46 8.07 5.72
CA LYS A 176 -2.08 8.58 5.55
C LYS A 176 -1.70 9.71 6.52
N PHE A 177 -2.67 10.44 7.05
CA PHE A 177 -2.47 11.51 8.04
C PHE A 177 -2.65 11.04 9.49
N LEU A 178 -3.03 9.77 9.69
CA LEU A 178 -3.27 9.17 11.00
C LEU A 178 -2.13 8.25 11.42
N LYS A 179 -1.52 7.54 10.46
CA LYS A 179 -0.49 6.52 10.69
C LYS A 179 0.74 7.01 11.46
N ASP A 180 1.03 8.31 11.46
CA ASP A 180 2.15 8.91 12.17
C ASP A 180 1.81 9.41 13.58
N LEU A 181 0.54 9.34 13.99
CA LEU A 181 0.01 9.82 15.28
C LEU A 181 0.17 8.76 16.38
N THR A 182 1.38 8.20 16.50
CA THR A 182 1.78 7.23 17.52
C THR A 182 2.71 7.85 18.56
N GLY A 183 2.88 7.21 19.72
CA GLY A 183 3.87 7.62 20.72
C GLY A 183 3.64 9.03 21.29
N GLY A 184 2.39 9.37 21.59
CA GLY A 184 2.00 10.66 22.16
C GLY A 184 1.89 11.82 21.15
N LYS A 185 2.10 11.56 19.85
CA LYS A 185 1.84 12.56 18.81
C LYS A 185 0.34 12.75 18.61
N SER A 186 -0.08 14.01 18.50
CA SER A 186 -1.43 14.39 18.11
C SER A 186 -1.40 15.37 16.93
N ARG A 187 -2.51 15.45 16.20
CA ARG A 187 -2.72 16.43 15.13
C ARG A 187 -4.16 16.91 15.16
N SER A 188 -4.35 18.23 15.05
CA SER A 188 -5.66 18.84 14.86
C SER A 188 -6.03 18.89 13.38
N PHE A 189 -7.28 18.56 13.08
CA PHE A 189 -7.86 18.60 11.74
C PHE A 189 -9.07 19.54 11.74
N GLU A 190 -8.97 20.59 10.96
CA GLU A 190 -10.04 21.58 10.77
C GLU A 190 -10.92 21.21 9.58
N PHE A 191 -12.22 21.48 9.71
CA PHE A 191 -13.21 21.19 8.69
C PHE A 191 -13.93 22.46 8.27
N LYS A 192 -14.13 22.61 6.96
CA LYS A 192 -14.84 23.76 6.43
C LYS A 192 -16.33 23.67 6.78
N GLY A 193 -16.83 24.61 7.57
CA GLY A 193 -18.28 24.72 7.90
C GLY A 193 -18.73 23.92 9.14
N LEU A 194 -17.81 23.25 9.82
CA LEU A 194 -18.09 22.62 11.12
C LEU A 194 -17.64 23.53 12.27
N PRO A 195 -18.39 23.60 13.39
CA PRO A 195 -18.09 24.47 14.53
C PRO A 195 -17.05 23.86 15.50
N PHE A 196 -16.27 22.89 15.03
CA PHE A 196 -15.21 22.24 15.80
C PHE A 196 -14.16 21.62 14.88
N SER A 197 -12.94 21.47 15.41
CA SER A 197 -11.88 20.64 14.84
C SER A 197 -11.74 19.33 15.62
N LEU A 198 -11.13 18.31 15.01
CA LEU A 198 -10.79 17.07 15.70
C LEU A 198 -9.29 16.99 15.94
N GLU A 199 -8.90 16.88 17.21
CA GLU A 199 -7.54 16.48 17.60
C GLU A 199 -7.48 14.95 17.71
N ILE A 200 -6.69 14.31 16.86
CA ILE A 200 -6.55 12.85 16.81
C ILE A 200 -5.17 12.46 17.34
N SER A 201 -5.10 11.35 18.09
CA SER A 201 -3.85 10.79 18.63
C SER A 201 -3.95 9.27 18.83
N GLY A 202 -2.82 8.62 19.10
CA GLY A 202 -2.75 7.20 19.46
C GLY A 202 -3.30 6.24 18.40
N TYR A 203 -2.98 6.48 17.12
CA TYR A 203 -3.41 5.60 16.04
C TYR A 203 -2.75 4.23 16.13
N LEU A 204 -3.55 3.17 16.06
CA LEU A 204 -3.12 1.77 16.02
C LEU A 204 -3.67 1.11 14.76
N ARG A 205 -2.85 0.28 14.10
CA ARG A 205 -3.25 -0.41 12.87
C ARG A 205 -4.25 -1.53 13.14
N ASN A 206 -4.01 -2.30 14.19
CA ASN A 206 -4.90 -3.34 14.66
C ASN A 206 -5.10 -3.18 16.17
N ALA A 207 -6.32 -2.93 16.60
CA ALA A 207 -6.64 -2.67 17.99
C ALA A 207 -8.03 -3.22 18.34
N GLN A 208 -8.21 -3.47 19.63
CA GLN A 208 -9.48 -3.83 20.21
C GLN A 208 -9.81 -2.85 21.33
N THR A 209 -11.08 -2.45 21.42
CA THR A 209 -11.55 -1.67 22.57
C THR A 209 -11.79 -2.62 23.74
N VAL A 210 -11.12 -2.39 24.88
CA VAL A 210 -11.17 -3.27 26.05
C VAL A 210 -11.55 -2.46 27.29
N SER A 211 -12.35 -3.06 28.17
CA SER A 211 -12.74 -2.46 29.45
C SER A 211 -11.53 -2.38 30.38
N SER A 212 -11.24 -1.18 30.91
CA SER A 212 -10.17 -0.95 31.88
C SER A 212 -10.45 -1.63 33.23
N ASN A 213 -11.71 -1.98 33.50
CA ASN A 213 -12.11 -2.69 34.72
C ASN A 213 -11.80 -4.19 34.63
N GLU A 214 -11.82 -4.75 33.42
CA GLU A 214 -11.54 -6.17 33.17
C GLU A 214 -10.06 -6.42 32.90
N ASN A 215 -9.41 -5.51 32.18
CA ASN A 215 -7.99 -5.55 31.88
C ASN A 215 -7.37 -4.19 32.17
N ALA A 216 -6.42 -4.13 33.11
CA ALA A 216 -5.76 -2.88 33.43
C ALA A 216 -4.83 -2.44 32.27
N PRO A 217 -4.82 -1.15 31.88
CA PRO A 217 -3.90 -0.64 30.88
C PRO A 217 -2.45 -0.80 31.37
N ALA A 218 -1.61 -1.42 30.54
CA ALA A 218 -0.25 -1.79 30.92
C ALA A 218 0.80 -0.75 30.48
N ASN A 219 0.47 0.07 29.48
CA ASN A 219 1.40 0.97 28.80
C ASN A 219 0.97 2.44 28.86
N HIS A 220 0.26 2.85 29.92
CA HIS A 220 -0.29 4.21 30.08
C HIS A 220 -1.23 4.59 28.93
N GLU A 221 -1.98 3.62 28.43
CA GLU A 221 -3.03 3.87 27.44
C GLU A 221 -4.05 4.87 27.99
N LEU A 222 -4.56 5.74 27.12
CA LEU A 222 -5.56 6.72 27.50
C LEU A 222 -6.90 6.01 27.75
N THR A 223 -7.34 5.96 28.99
CA THR A 223 -8.67 5.43 29.34
C THR A 223 -9.72 6.52 29.19
N THR A 224 -10.82 6.19 28.50
CA THR A 224 -12.02 7.02 28.41
C THR A 224 -13.28 6.17 28.50
N ASP A 225 -14.29 6.66 29.20
CA ASP A 225 -15.54 5.94 29.50
C ASP A 225 -15.35 4.53 30.09
N GLY A 226 -14.21 4.29 30.75
CA GLY A 226 -13.84 2.98 31.28
C GLY A 226 -13.29 1.98 30.25
N TYR A 227 -12.92 2.45 29.06
CA TYR A 227 -12.34 1.67 27.98
C TYR A 227 -11.02 2.27 27.48
N TYR A 228 -10.20 1.45 26.87
CA TYR A 228 -8.97 1.87 26.18
C TYR A 228 -8.76 1.02 24.92
N LEU A 229 -7.92 1.50 24.00
CA LEU A 229 -7.47 0.74 22.84
C LEU A 229 -6.30 -0.17 23.22
N PHE A 230 -6.53 -1.48 23.14
CA PHE A 230 -5.51 -2.51 23.27
C PHE A 230 -4.94 -2.84 21.88
N GLU A 231 -3.63 -2.67 21.71
CA GLU A 231 -2.93 -3.01 20.47
C GLU A 231 -2.86 -4.53 20.28
N LYS A 232 -3.30 -4.99 19.10
CA LYS A 232 -3.19 -6.39 18.69
C LYS A 232 -2.04 -6.53 17.69
N GLN A 233 -1.49 -7.75 17.60
CA GLN A 233 -0.64 -8.09 16.46
C GLN A 233 -1.44 -8.03 15.17
N ASP A 234 -0.82 -7.62 14.06
CA ASP A 234 -1.43 -7.63 12.72
C ASP A 234 -1.95 -9.06 12.41
N GLU A 235 -3.17 -9.14 11.88
CA GLU A 235 -3.75 -10.39 11.40
C GLU A 235 -3.02 -10.86 10.13
N LYS A 236 -3.07 -12.18 9.89
CA LYS A 236 -2.46 -12.76 8.68
C LYS A 236 -3.14 -12.22 7.41
N GLU A 237 -4.46 -12.19 7.42
CA GLU A 237 -5.26 -11.44 6.46
C GLU A 237 -5.32 -9.99 6.92
N ALA A 238 -4.44 -9.14 6.38
CA ALA A 238 -4.37 -7.72 6.75
C ALA A 238 -5.70 -6.96 6.52
N GLU A 239 -6.61 -7.51 5.72
CA GLU A 239 -7.97 -7.01 5.57
C GLU A 239 -8.82 -7.12 6.85
N MET A 240 -8.44 -7.99 7.78
CA MET A 240 -9.14 -8.24 9.05
C MET A 240 -8.69 -7.31 10.17
N ASP A 241 -7.62 -6.55 9.98
CA ASP A 241 -7.15 -5.58 10.96
C ASP A 241 -8.21 -4.50 11.21
N LEU A 242 -8.43 -4.17 12.48
CA LEU A 242 -9.37 -3.14 12.92
C LEU A 242 -8.57 -1.97 13.48
N ALA A 243 -8.48 -0.87 12.74
CA ALA A 243 -7.75 0.30 13.23
C ALA A 243 -8.49 0.98 14.39
N GLY A 244 -7.74 1.71 15.22
CA GLY A 244 -8.32 2.55 16.26
C GLY A 244 -7.48 3.79 16.54
N CYS A 245 -8.10 4.85 17.03
CA CYS A 245 -7.43 6.02 17.56
C CYS A 245 -8.26 6.72 18.65
N TYR A 246 -7.64 7.67 19.33
CA TYR A 246 -8.33 8.59 20.23
C TYR A 246 -8.60 9.91 19.52
N ALA A 247 -9.75 10.50 19.77
CA ALA A 247 -10.13 11.80 19.25
C ALA A 247 -10.67 12.71 20.36
N ILE A 248 -10.45 14.01 20.19
CA ILE A 248 -10.99 15.08 21.03
C ILE A 248 -11.61 16.13 20.10
N ALA A 249 -12.86 16.51 20.34
CA ALA A 249 -13.47 17.64 19.66
C ALA A 249 -13.00 18.94 20.33
N VAL A 250 -12.50 19.87 19.53
CA VAL A 250 -12.07 21.21 19.97
C VAL A 250 -12.99 22.24 19.34
N PHE A 251 -13.81 22.89 20.15
CA PHE A 251 -14.82 23.86 19.72
C PHE A 251 -14.18 25.23 19.44
N GLU A 252 -14.87 26.11 18.70
CA GLU A 252 -14.34 27.45 18.31
C GLU A 252 -13.88 28.32 19.50
N GLY A 253 -14.43 28.09 20.70
CA GLY A 253 -14.01 28.76 21.95
C GLY A 253 -12.76 28.18 22.63
N GLY A 254 -12.15 27.13 22.06
CA GLY A 254 -11.01 26.40 22.63
C GLY A 254 -11.39 25.36 23.68
N GLU A 255 -12.68 25.24 24.01
CA GLU A 255 -13.20 24.17 24.85
C GLU A 255 -12.96 22.81 24.18
N LYS A 256 -12.56 21.81 24.98
CA LYS A 256 -12.28 20.45 24.52
C LYS A 256 -13.30 19.49 25.11
N SER A 257 -13.79 18.56 24.28
CA SER A 257 -14.56 17.42 24.78
C SER A 257 -13.69 16.49 25.63
N ALA A 258 -14.33 15.58 26.37
CA ALA A 258 -13.64 14.39 26.83
C ALA A 258 -13.06 13.62 25.62
N PRO A 259 -11.90 12.96 25.76
CA PRO A 259 -11.39 12.09 24.71
C PRO A 259 -12.37 10.94 24.47
N PHE A 260 -12.49 10.49 23.24
CA PHE A 260 -13.31 9.33 22.87
C PHE A 260 -12.54 8.41 21.93
N ILE A 261 -12.92 7.14 21.91
CA ILE A 261 -12.31 6.12 21.06
C ILE A 261 -13.05 6.07 19.74
N LEU A 262 -12.29 6.12 18.66
CA LEU A 262 -12.73 5.77 17.33
C LEU A 262 -12.08 4.44 16.97
N ALA A 263 -12.90 3.43 16.68
CA ALA A 263 -12.43 2.10 16.33
C ALA A 263 -13.20 1.59 15.11
N GLY A 264 -12.49 0.94 14.19
CA GLY A 264 -13.10 0.25 13.05
C GLY A 264 -14.07 -0.88 13.45
N ALA A 265 -14.00 -1.32 14.71
CA ALA A 265 -14.91 -2.28 15.31
C ALA A 265 -16.23 -1.67 15.81
N SER A 266 -16.37 -0.34 15.81
CA SER A 266 -17.56 0.34 16.33
C SER A 266 -18.75 0.13 15.40
N PHE A 267 -19.87 -0.35 15.94
CA PHE A 267 -21.12 -0.53 15.18
C PHE A 267 -21.87 0.78 14.92
N HIS A 268 -21.61 1.80 15.73
CA HIS A 268 -22.26 3.09 15.65
C HIS A 268 -21.23 4.22 15.73
N PRO A 269 -21.43 5.29 14.96
CA PRO A 269 -20.54 6.45 15.01
C PRO A 269 -20.63 7.14 16.37
N PHE A 270 -19.54 7.77 16.79
CA PHE A 270 -19.57 8.68 17.92
C PHE A 270 -20.36 9.94 17.55
N THR A 271 -21.07 10.54 18.51
CA THR A 271 -21.85 11.75 18.25
C THR A 271 -21.31 12.94 19.01
N VAL A 272 -21.14 14.05 18.31
CA VAL A 272 -20.77 15.34 18.87
C VAL A 272 -21.97 16.27 18.69
N ARG A 273 -22.41 16.92 19.76
CA ARG A 273 -23.49 17.92 19.71
C ARG A 273 -22.91 19.29 19.97
N VAL A 274 -23.27 20.25 19.12
CA VAL A 274 -22.93 21.67 19.29
C VAL A 274 -24.22 22.45 19.08
N ASP A 275 -24.69 23.09 20.14
CA ASP A 275 -26.02 23.71 20.19
C ASP A 275 -27.12 22.70 19.77
N ASP A 276 -27.92 23.05 18.75
CA ASP A 276 -28.96 22.19 18.17
C ASP A 276 -28.47 21.31 17.01
N ARG A 277 -27.17 21.31 16.72
CA ARG A 277 -26.57 20.56 15.61
C ARG A 277 -25.98 19.24 16.09
N LEU A 278 -26.25 18.17 15.35
CA LEU A 278 -25.74 16.83 15.60
C LEU A 278 -24.72 16.45 14.55
N PHE A 279 -23.55 15.99 14.97
CA PHE A 279 -22.49 15.51 14.10
C PHE A 279 -22.14 14.08 14.44
N THR A 280 -21.84 13.28 13.43
CA THR A 280 -21.28 11.94 13.58
C THR A 280 -19.80 11.97 13.27
N VAL A 281 -19.01 11.32 14.11
CA VAL A 281 -17.59 11.05 13.91
C VAL A 281 -17.40 9.54 13.91
N ASP A 282 -16.91 9.00 12.81
CA ASP A 282 -16.77 7.56 12.64
C ASP A 282 -15.37 7.19 12.16
N MET A 283 -14.90 6.00 12.53
CA MET A 283 -13.72 5.39 11.94
C MET A 283 -14.13 4.14 11.20
N ARG A 284 -13.92 4.14 9.88
CA ARG A 284 -14.27 3.01 9.03
C ARG A 284 -13.30 2.88 7.87
N LYS A 285 -13.40 1.78 7.13
CA LYS A 285 -12.66 1.63 5.88
C LYS A 285 -13.16 2.65 4.86
N ARG A 286 -12.23 3.21 4.08
CA ARG A 286 -12.52 4.23 3.09
C ARG A 286 -13.55 3.72 2.09
N LEU A 287 -14.63 4.47 1.94
CA LEU A 287 -15.63 4.23 0.91
C LEU A 287 -15.34 5.09 -0.32
N TRP A 288 -15.69 4.59 -1.51
CA TRP A 288 -15.80 5.42 -2.71
C TRP A 288 -16.97 4.99 -3.58
N PRO A 289 -17.73 5.96 -4.13
CA PRO A 289 -18.78 5.67 -5.09
C PRO A 289 -18.18 5.25 -6.42
N MET A 290 -18.76 4.23 -7.01
CA MET A 290 -18.45 3.71 -8.34
C MET A 290 -19.35 4.37 -9.38
N GLY A 291 -18.89 4.43 -10.64
CA GLY A 291 -19.70 4.95 -11.75
C GLY A 291 -20.84 4.01 -12.20
N PHE A 292 -21.13 2.96 -11.43
CA PHE A 292 -22.15 1.95 -11.71
C PHE A 292 -22.57 1.26 -10.41
N ALA A 293 -23.79 0.71 -10.40
CA ALA A 293 -24.31 -0.08 -9.28
C ALA A 293 -24.30 -1.58 -9.63
N VAL A 294 -24.01 -2.41 -8.64
CA VAL A 294 -24.11 -3.87 -8.69
C VAL A 294 -25.42 -4.30 -8.01
N LYS A 295 -26.06 -5.35 -8.52
CA LYS A 295 -27.32 -5.93 -8.06
C LYS A 295 -27.17 -7.44 -7.90
#